data_AF-A0A966TT03-F1
#
_entry.id   AF-A0A966TT03-F1
#
_cell.length_a   1.000
_cell.length_b   1.000
_cell.length_c   1.000
_cell.angle_alpha   90.00
_cell.angle_beta   90.00
_cell.angle_gamma   90.00
#
_symmetry.space_group_name_H-M   'P 1'
#
loop_
_entity.id
_entity.type
_entity.pdbx_description
1 polymer ?
#
loop_
_entity_poly.entity_id
_entity_poly.type
_entity_poly.pdbx_seq_one_letter_code
_entity_poly.pdbx_strand_id
1 'polypeptide(L)'
;VAPVLEKKRLSFKDSHALKTLPGVMEKLTAEIEVLRKWLADPGLFARDPGGFNKRSALLVEKEAALAAAEEEWLRLELLREEAEGTQGRLETQ
;
A
#
# COMPACT_ATOMS: atom_id res chain seq x y z
N VAL A 1 -21.56 12.81 -8.75
CA VAL A 1 -22.17 12.07 -7.62
C VAL A 1 -21.18 10.99 -7.20
N ALA A 2 -20.61 11.09 -6.01
CA ALA A 2 -19.73 10.04 -5.48
C ALA A 2 -20.59 8.84 -5.06
N PRO A 3 -20.18 7.59 -5.35
CA PRO A 3 -20.95 6.43 -4.92
C PRO A 3 -20.94 6.38 -3.39
N VAL A 4 -22.14 6.41 -2.81
CA VAL A 4 -22.35 6.13 -1.39
C VAL A 4 -21.80 4.72 -1.16
N LEU A 5 -20.82 4.60 -0.26
CA LEU A 5 -20.24 3.34 0.16
C LEU A 5 -21.32 2.49 0.83
N GLU A 6 -22.06 1.77 0.00
CA GLU A 6 -23.23 1.01 0.41
C GLU A 6 -22.76 -0.32 1.00
N LYS A 7 -22.24 -0.24 2.24
CA LYS A 7 -22.36 -1.21 3.35
C LYS A 7 -21.62 -0.68 4.57
N LYS A 8 -22.40 -0.14 5.51
CA LYS A 8 -22.05 0.46 6.83
C LYS A 8 -21.20 -0.41 7.78
N ARG A 9 -20.56 -1.49 7.33
CA ARG A 9 -19.74 -2.38 8.16
C ARG A 9 -18.55 -2.90 7.36
N LEU A 10 -17.38 -2.81 7.97
CA LEU A 10 -16.13 -3.39 7.48
C LEU A 10 -16.34 -4.89 7.18
N SER A 11 -15.99 -5.35 5.97
CA SER A 11 -16.05 -6.77 5.63
C SER A 11 -14.93 -7.54 6.33
N PHE A 12 -15.05 -8.88 6.39
CA PHE A 12 -13.96 -9.74 6.87
C PHE A 12 -12.69 -9.58 6.03
N LYS A 13 -12.86 -9.39 4.72
CA LYS A 13 -11.75 -9.13 3.79
C LYS A 13 -11.05 -7.80 4.10
N ASP A 14 -11.83 -6.76 4.35
CA ASP A 14 -11.35 -5.41 4.68
C ASP A 14 -10.58 -5.41 6.02
N SER A 15 -11.15 -6.08 7.03
CA SER A 15 -10.52 -6.27 8.34
C SER A 15 -9.21 -7.06 8.26
N HIS A 16 -9.15 -8.05 7.38
CA HIS A 16 -7.93 -8.81 7.13
C HIS A 16 -6.89 -7.95 6.41
N ALA A 17 -7.30 -7.22 5.37
CA ALA A 17 -6.44 -6.32 4.60
C ALA A 17 -5.77 -5.27 5.50
N LEU A 18 -6.52 -4.63 6.40
CA LEU A 18 -5.95 -3.67 7.38
C LEU A 18 -4.83 -4.26 8.26
N LYS A 19 -4.92 -5.55 8.57
CA LYS A 19 -3.90 -6.27 9.38
C LYS A 19 -2.69 -6.70 8.55
N THR A 20 -2.88 -6.98 7.26
CA THR A 20 -1.82 -7.51 6.40
C THR A 20 -1.07 -6.42 5.63
N LEU A 21 -1.76 -5.34 5.24
CA LEU A 21 -1.19 -4.25 4.45
C LEU A 21 0.06 -3.63 5.11
N PRO A 22 0.12 -3.39 6.43
CA PRO A 22 1.35 -2.92 7.07
C PRO A 22 2.57 -3.79 6.78
N GLY A 23 2.44 -5.11 6.93
CA GLY A 23 3.54 -6.04 6.63
C GLY A 23 3.89 -6.09 5.12
N VAL A 24 2.90 -5.89 4.24
CA VAL A 24 3.15 -5.75 2.80
C VAL A 24 3.93 -4.47 2.51
N MET A 25 3.57 -3.34 3.11
CA MET A 25 4.25 -2.05 2.97
C MET A 25 5.69 -2.09 3.50
N GLU A 26 5.93 -2.74 4.64
CA GLU A 26 7.27 -2.96 5.18
C GLU A 26 8.14 -3.76 4.21
N LYS A 27 7.59 -4.84 3.65
CA LYS A 27 8.30 -5.65 2.65
C LYS A 27 8.62 -4.85 1.39
N LEU A 28 7.64 -4.11 0.85
CA LEU A 28 7.84 -3.28 -0.34
C LEU A 28 8.90 -2.20 -0.10
N THR A 29 8.87 -1.54 1.06
CA THR A 29 9.89 -0.57 1.47
C THR A 29 11.28 -1.19 1.51
N ALA A 30 11.42 -2.39 2.08
CA ALA A 30 12.69 -3.10 2.10
C ALA A 30 13.20 -3.48 0.69
N GLU A 31 12.31 -3.94 -0.18
CA GLU A 31 12.63 -4.24 -1.59
C GLU A 31 13.09 -2.98 -2.35
N ILE A 32 12.38 -1.85 -2.16
CA ILE A 32 12.72 -0.54 -2.75
C ILE A 32 14.11 -0.09 -2.30
N GLU A 33 14.41 -0.16 -1.01
CA GLU A 33 15.72 0.21 -0.46
C GLU A 33 16.86 -0.62 -1.05
N VAL A 34 16.64 -1.92 -1.25
CA VAL A 34 17.62 -2.80 -1.92
C VAL A 34 17.82 -2.36 -3.37
N LEU A 35 16.74 -2.11 -4.11
CA LEU A 35 16.83 -1.68 -5.52
C LEU A 35 17.54 -0.33 -5.66
N ARG A 36 17.24 0.64 -4.78
CA ARG A 36 17.91 1.94 -4.74
C ARG A 36 19.41 1.79 -4.48
N LYS A 37 19.82 0.91 -3.56
CA LYS A 37 21.25 0.64 -3.30
C LYS A 37 21.97 0.06 -4.52
N TRP A 38 21.33 -0.85 -5.26
CA TRP A 38 21.91 -1.37 -6.50
C TRP A 38 22.03 -0.28 -7.57
N LEU A 39 20.99 0.52 -7.75
CA LEU A 39 20.95 1.58 -8.77
C LEU A 39 21.86 2.78 -8.43
N ALA A 40 22.24 2.92 -7.16
CA ALA A 40 23.23 3.90 -6.71
C ALA A 40 24.68 3.54 -7.09
N ASP A 41 24.96 2.32 -7.56
CA ASP A 41 26.29 1.95 -8.07
C ASP A 41 26.55 2.64 -9.43
N PRO A 42 27.46 3.64 -9.50
CA PRO A 42 27.71 4.38 -10.74
C PRO A 42 28.34 3.51 -11.84
N GLY A 43 28.95 2.38 -11.47
CA GLY A 43 29.52 1.42 -12.41
C GLY A 43 28.51 0.42 -12.98
N LEU A 44 27.30 0.33 -12.41
CA LEU A 44 26.35 -0.72 -12.75
C LEU A 44 25.88 -0.61 -14.21
N PHE A 45 25.58 0.61 -14.68
CA PHE A 45 25.12 0.79 -16.05
C PHE A 45 26.18 0.40 -17.09
N ALA A 46 27.45 0.72 -16.82
CA ALA A 46 28.56 0.37 -17.71
C ALA A 46 28.83 -1.15 -17.73
N ARG A 47 28.64 -1.83 -16.59
CA ARG A 47 28.90 -3.28 -16.44
C ARG A 47 27.73 -4.15 -16.88
N ASP A 48 26.50 -3.72 -16.60
CA ASP A 48 25.27 -4.47 -16.80
C ASP A 48 24.09 -3.51 -17.09
N PRO A 49 24.02 -2.92 -18.30
CA PRO A 49 22.94 -1.99 -18.66
C PRO A 49 21.57 -2.69 -18.67
N GLY A 50 21.55 -3.99 -19.01
CA GLY A 50 20.33 -4.79 -19.00
C GLY A 50 19.77 -4.97 -17.59
N GLY A 51 20.61 -5.33 -16.61
CA GLY A 51 20.17 -5.43 -15.22
C GLY A 51 19.96 -4.08 -14.53
N PHE A 52 20.61 -2.99 -14.97
CA PHE A 52 20.23 -1.64 -14.55
C PHE A 52 18.79 -1.33 -14.98
N ASN A 53 18.48 -1.46 -16.27
CA ASN A 53 17.15 -1.17 -16.81
C ASN A 53 16.06 -2.02 -16.13
N LYS A 54 16.32 -3.31 -15.89
CA LYS A 54 15.39 -4.19 -15.17
C LYS A 54 15.16 -3.73 -13.72
N ARG A 55 16.23 -3.36 -12.99
CA ARG A 55 16.11 -2.89 -11.60
C ARG A 55 15.40 -1.54 -11.53
N SER A 56 15.64 -0.64 -12.49
CA SER A 56 14.93 0.65 -12.58
C SER A 56 13.45 0.46 -12.85
N ALA A 57 13.07 -0.43 -13.78
CA ALA A 57 11.68 -0.75 -14.03
C ALA A 57 11.00 -1.38 -12.80
N LEU A 58 11.70 -2.30 -12.14
CA LEU A 58 11.20 -2.93 -10.91
C LEU A 58 11.06 -1.93 -9.76
N LEU A 59 11.97 -0.96 -9.63
CA LEU A 59 11.87 0.09 -8.63
C LEU A 59 10.57 0.89 -8.81
N VAL A 60 10.27 1.33 -10.04
CA VAL A 60 9.04 2.06 -10.35
C VAL A 60 7.79 1.23 -10.03
N GLU A 61 7.79 -0.06 -10.38
CA GLU A 61 6.67 -0.96 -10.06
C GLU A 61 6.47 -1.09 -8.54
N LYS A 62 7.55 -1.22 -7.77
CA LYS A 62 7.49 -1.38 -6.31
C LYS A 62 7.05 -0.10 -5.61
N GLU A 63 7.53 1.06 -6.07
CA GLU A 63 7.08 2.36 -5.57
C GLU A 63 5.59 2.59 -5.84
N ALA A 64 5.10 2.23 -7.04
CA ALA A 64 3.67 2.29 -7.35
C ALA A 64 2.84 1.31 -6.50
N ALA A 65 3.35 0.11 -6.26
CA ALA A 65 2.69 -0.87 -5.40
C ALA A 65 2.64 -0.43 -3.92
N LEU A 66 3.70 0.25 -3.44
CA LEU A 66 3.72 0.81 -2.09
C LEU A 66 2.66 1.90 -1.95
N ALA A 67 2.63 2.87 -2.88
CA ALA A 67 1.64 3.93 -2.87
C ALA A 67 0.19 3.38 -2.90
N ALA A 68 -0.07 2.39 -3.76
CA ALA A 68 -1.38 1.76 -3.82
C ALA A 68 -1.77 1.04 -2.51
N ALA A 69 -0.81 0.42 -1.83
CA ALA A 69 -1.04 -0.22 -0.54
C ALA A 69 -1.31 0.81 0.57
N GLU A 70 -0.61 1.94 0.56
CA GLU A 70 -0.82 3.07 1.48
C GLU A 70 -2.22 3.68 1.27
N GLU A 71 -2.61 3.95 0.02
CA GLU A 71 -3.93 4.48 -0.33
C GLU A 71 -5.05 3.52 0.09
N GLU A 72 -4.89 2.21 -0.14
CA GLU A 72 -5.87 1.22 0.28
C GLU A 72 -5.98 1.16 1.80
N TRP A 73 -4.86 1.17 2.52
CA TRP A 73 -4.86 1.16 3.97
C TRP A 73 -5.60 2.37 4.54
N LEU A 74 -5.33 3.57 4.01
CA LEU A 74 -6.01 4.80 4.41
C LEU A 74 -7.51 4.77 4.10
N ARG A 75 -7.92 4.25 2.93
CA ARG A 75 -9.34 4.08 2.59
C ARG A 75 -10.03 3.15 3.58
N LEU A 76 -9.38 2.04 3.95
CA LEU A 76 -9.94 1.05 4.86
C LEU A 76 -10.01 1.58 6.31
N GLU A 77 -9.04 2.37 6.75
CA GLU A 77 -9.08 3.07 8.05
C GLU A 77 -10.24 4.06 8.12
N LEU A 78 -10.47 4.84 7.05
CA LEU A 78 -11.62 5.74 6.98
C LEU A 78 -12.94 4.95 7.08
N LEU A 79 -13.07 3.86 6.31
CA LEU A 79 -14.26 3.01 6.36
C LEU A 79 -14.47 2.37 7.75
N ARG A 80 -13.39 2.00 8.44
CA ARG A 80 -13.42 1.50 9.81
C ARG A 80 -13.94 2.57 10.77
N GLU A 81 -13.39 3.78 10.72
CA GLU A 81 -13.82 4.90 11.57
C GLU A 81 -15.31 5.24 11.33
N GLU A 82 -15.74 5.30 10.07
CA GLU A 82 -17.15 5.54 9.71
C GLU A 82 -18.09 4.45 10.25
N ALA A 83 -17.66 3.19 10.20
CA ALA A 83 -18.42 2.05 10.73
C ALA A 83 -18.53 2.11 12.26
N GLU A 84 -17.45 2.46 12.96
CA GLU A 84 -17.42 2.62 14.42
C GLU A 84 -18.27 3.81 14.87
N GLY A 85 -18.16 4.96 14.19
CA GLY A 85 -18.96 6.16 14.47
C GLY A 85 -20.45 6.02 14.15
N THR A 86 -20.83 5.10 13.24
CA THR A 86 -22.23 4.74 13.01
C THR A 86 -22.77 3.84 14.11
N GLN A 87 -21.97 2.93 14.65
CA GLN A 87 -22.38 2.01 15.71
C GLN A 87 -22.59 2.72 17.06
N GLY A 88 -21.67 3.63 17.45
CA GLY A 88 -21.82 4.40 18.69
C GLY A 88 -23.04 5.34 18.72
N ARG A 89 -23.55 5.76 17.56
CA ARG A 89 -24.73 6.63 17.46
C ARG A 89 -26.05 5.89 17.67
N LEU A 90 -26.05 4.55 17.58
CA LEU A 90 -27.23 3.70 17.75
C LEU A 90 -27.42 3.24 19.20
N GLU A 91 -26.39 3.31 20.05
CA GLU A 91 -26.44 2.85 21.45
C GLU A 91 -26.84 3.95 22.46
N THR A 92 -27.13 5.18 22.00
CA THR A 92 -27.48 6.31 22.88
C THR A 92 -28.96 6.72 22.79
N GLN A 93 -29.85 5.81 22.38
CA GLN A 93 -31.29 6.09 22.28
C GLN A 93 -32.12 5.05 23.04
#